data_AF-A0A0D2NTN9-F1
#
_entry.id   AF-A0A0D2NTN9-F1
#
_cell.length_a   1.000
_cell.length_b   1.000
_cell.length_c   1.000
_cell.angle_alpha   90.00
_cell.angle_beta   90.00
_cell.angle_gamma   90.00
#
_symmetry.space_group_name_H-M   'P 1'
#
loop_
_entity.id
_entity.type
_entity.pdbx_description
1 polymer ?
#
loop_
_entity_poly.entity_id
_entity_poly.type
_entity_poly.pdbx_seq_one_letter_code
_entity_poly.pdbx_strand_id
1 'polypeptide(L)'
;MAGYTYQERIGALFLAALATGAYLCTLVYCLRWLSFSDQGWKLRKPIDRTSLTIALMLFALSSIHITLAAVTTVEWAEYAVSRFVPNSSKLPWSATVMCTVTNTSVLITDGFLIYRCWLICAKSLRSILFPSVFWVGGLVCTILQIYWQVVKSADIAGVWVPVNITIGPGTVLTPFWASTIVVNIYTTARIVYRIWKAVKIQRNVRSSTRDLDFIARVLFDSGMVYLIVTIPHFIVWWTPNSSAAILVLGWINLPVLCSTFNLIVIRTSQYRAEGDQEWHTEGESNRRFREELSGTTISVVTISN
;
A
#
# COMPACT_ATOMS: atom_id res chain seq x y z
N MET A 1 -17.31 19.63 -23.75
CA MET A 1 -16.45 19.47 -22.55
C MET A 1 -17.35 19.49 -21.33
N ALA A 2 -17.60 18.33 -20.71
CA ALA A 2 -18.27 18.30 -19.41
C ALA A 2 -17.25 18.75 -18.35
N GLY A 3 -17.25 20.05 -18.04
CA GLY A 3 -16.47 20.56 -16.91
C GLY A 3 -17.02 19.99 -15.60
N TYR A 4 -16.15 19.59 -14.69
CA TYR A 4 -16.56 19.14 -13.36
C TYR A 4 -17.38 20.24 -12.67
N THR A 5 -18.47 19.86 -12.01
CA THR A 5 -19.20 20.82 -11.19
C THR A 5 -18.42 21.11 -9.91
N TYR A 6 -18.62 22.29 -9.31
CA TYR A 6 -17.97 22.63 -8.04
C TYR A 6 -18.35 21.63 -6.93
N GLN A 7 -19.59 21.12 -6.97
CA GLN A 7 -20.10 20.13 -6.02
C GLN A 7 -19.33 18.80 -6.11
N GLU A 8 -19.01 18.35 -7.32
CA GLU A 8 -18.23 17.13 -7.55
C GLU A 8 -16.80 17.24 -7.00
N ARG A 9 -16.15 18.40 -7.19
CA ARG A 9 -14.79 18.64 -6.66
C ARG A 9 -14.76 18.69 -5.14
N ILE A 10 -15.73 19.39 -4.54
CA ILE A 10 -15.84 19.45 -3.07
C ILE A 10 -16.14 18.07 -2.49
N GLY A 11 -17.05 17.32 -3.11
CA GLY A 11 -17.35 15.94 -2.71
C GLY A 11 -16.13 15.01 -2.81
N ALA A 12 -15.38 15.10 -3.90
CA ALA A 12 -14.13 14.36 -4.06
C ALA A 12 -13.09 14.75 -3.01
N LEU A 13 -12.92 16.04 -2.71
CA LEU A 13 -11.99 16.52 -1.68
C LEU A 13 -12.37 16.00 -0.30
N PHE A 14 -13.66 16.05 0.03
CA PHE A 14 -14.18 15.58 1.31
C PHE A 14 -13.90 14.10 1.52
N LEU A 15 -14.22 13.25 0.52
CA LEU A 15 -13.95 11.82 0.61
C LEU A 15 -12.44 11.51 0.64
N ALA A 16 -11.64 12.23 -0.15
CA ALA A 16 -10.19 12.11 -0.13
C ALA A 16 -9.61 12.50 1.24
N ALA A 17 -10.12 13.56 1.87
CA ALA A 17 -9.71 13.98 3.20
C ALA A 17 -10.06 12.94 4.27
N LEU A 18 -11.25 12.31 4.20
CA LEU A 18 -11.61 11.20 5.08
C LEU A 18 -10.67 10.00 4.91
N ALA A 19 -10.39 9.62 3.66
CA ALA A 19 -9.45 8.54 3.36
C ALA A 19 -8.03 8.87 3.84
N THR A 20 -7.58 10.11 3.67
CA THR A 20 -6.30 10.59 4.21
C THR A 20 -6.29 10.58 5.73
N GLY A 21 -7.40 10.93 6.39
CA GLY A 21 -7.52 10.82 7.85
C GLY A 21 -7.36 9.38 8.33
N ALA A 22 -8.04 8.43 7.68
CA ALA A 22 -7.87 7.00 7.96
C ALA A 22 -6.42 6.55 7.72
N TYR A 23 -5.80 7.02 6.63
CA TYR A 23 -4.38 6.79 6.35
C TYR A 23 -3.48 7.31 7.47
N LEU A 24 -3.66 8.55 7.94
CA LEU A 24 -2.86 9.12 9.03
C LEU A 24 -2.99 8.32 10.32
N CYS A 25 -4.19 7.87 10.67
CA CYS A 25 -4.40 6.98 11.80
C CYS A 25 -3.56 5.70 11.64
N THR A 26 -3.68 5.00 10.50
CA THR A 26 -2.88 3.79 10.25
C THR A 26 -1.38 4.08 10.20
N LEU A 27 -0.95 5.25 9.73
CA LEU A 27 0.46 5.63 9.67
C LEU A 27 1.04 5.81 11.07
N VAL A 28 0.32 6.45 11.99
CA VAL A 28 0.77 6.59 13.38
C VAL A 28 0.95 5.22 14.04
N TYR A 29 0.00 4.30 13.83
CA TYR A 29 0.15 2.92 14.31
C TYR A 29 1.32 2.20 13.63
N CYS A 30 1.51 2.37 12.32
CA CYS A 30 2.61 1.78 11.56
C CYS A 30 3.98 2.28 12.07
N LEU A 31 4.13 3.59 12.24
CA LEU A 31 5.33 4.21 12.78
C LEU A 31 5.61 3.77 14.22
N ARG A 32 4.56 3.57 15.02
CA ARG A 32 4.70 3.02 16.37
C ARG A 32 5.35 1.64 16.32
N TRP A 33 4.83 0.73 15.51
CA TRP A 33 5.34 -0.63 15.36
C TRP A 33 6.73 -0.72 14.69
N LEU A 34 7.06 0.25 13.83
CA LEU A 34 8.38 0.31 13.18
C LEU A 34 9.47 0.87 14.10
N SER A 35 9.13 1.86 14.93
CA SER A 35 10.12 2.64 15.70
C SER A 35 10.29 2.16 17.13
N PHE A 36 9.22 1.67 17.77
CA PHE A 36 9.22 1.30 19.19
C PHE A 36 9.18 -0.21 19.39
N SER A 37 9.69 -0.66 20.53
CA SER A 37 9.64 -2.04 21.00
C SER A 37 8.22 -2.42 21.41
N ASP A 38 7.90 -3.72 21.30
CA ASP A 38 6.55 -4.25 21.51
C ASP A 38 6.03 -4.02 22.94
N GLN A 39 6.93 -3.87 23.91
CA GLN A 39 6.65 -3.55 25.32
C GLN A 39 7.31 -2.20 25.71
N GLY A 40 6.57 -1.09 25.52
CA GLY A 40 6.95 0.26 25.98
C GLY A 40 7.45 1.22 24.88
N TRP A 41 7.91 2.42 25.28
CA TRP A 41 8.38 3.48 24.38
C TRP A 41 9.89 3.45 24.10
N LYS A 42 10.53 2.27 24.21
CA LYS A 42 11.96 2.13 23.90
C LYS A 42 12.16 1.94 22.40
N LEU A 43 13.14 2.62 21.79
CA LEU A 43 13.44 2.46 20.37
C LEU A 43 13.89 1.02 20.06
N ARG A 44 13.31 0.44 19.01
CA ARG A 44 13.67 -0.91 18.54
C ARG A 44 15.09 -0.90 17.96
N LYS A 45 15.91 -1.90 18.29
CA LYS A 45 17.19 -2.16 17.63
C LYS A 45 17.24 -3.65 17.26
N PRO A 46 17.39 -4.03 15.96
CA PRO A 46 17.50 -3.17 14.78
C PRO A 46 16.14 -2.67 14.23
N ILE A 47 16.14 -1.47 13.65
CA ILE A 47 14.98 -0.88 12.95
C ILE A 47 14.93 -1.43 11.53
N ASP A 48 13.74 -1.85 11.05
CA ASP A 48 13.52 -2.15 9.64
C ASP A 48 13.51 -0.84 8.82
N ARG A 49 14.72 -0.39 8.46
CA ARG A 49 14.95 0.86 7.74
C ARG A 49 14.23 0.89 6.39
N THR A 50 14.05 -0.24 5.73
CA THR A 50 13.41 -0.31 4.42
C THR A 50 11.93 0.05 4.53
N SER A 51 11.19 -0.62 5.41
CA SER A 51 9.77 -0.34 5.61
C SER A 51 9.52 1.08 6.16
N LEU A 52 10.40 1.58 7.04
CA LEU A 52 10.33 2.95 7.54
C LEU A 52 10.56 4.01 6.45
N THR A 53 11.58 3.81 5.61
CA THR A 53 11.88 4.74 4.51
C THR A 53 10.70 4.81 3.53
N ILE A 54 10.12 3.65 3.19
CA ILE A 54 8.96 3.59 2.29
C ILE A 54 7.74 4.28 2.93
N ALA A 55 7.47 4.05 4.22
CA ALA A 55 6.36 4.71 4.92
C ALA A 55 6.48 6.25 4.88
N LEU A 56 7.68 6.78 5.11
CA LEU A 56 7.95 8.22 5.07
C LEU A 56 7.86 8.79 3.65
N MET A 57 8.33 8.05 2.63
CA MET A 57 8.17 8.44 1.22
C MET A 57 6.70 8.51 0.83
N LEU A 58 5.90 7.49 1.18
CA LEU A 58 4.46 7.48 0.91
C LEU A 58 3.72 8.59 1.66
N PHE A 59 4.16 8.94 2.87
CA PHE A 59 3.60 10.07 3.61
C PHE A 59 3.86 11.41 2.92
N ALA A 60 5.09 11.63 2.44
CA ALA A 60 5.42 12.84 1.68
C ALA A 60 4.59 12.94 0.39
N LEU A 61 4.50 11.84 -0.37
CA LEU A 61 3.70 11.78 -1.60
C LEU A 61 2.21 12.01 -1.34
N SER A 62 1.63 11.36 -0.33
CA SER A 62 0.24 11.54 0.07
C SER A 62 -0.07 12.98 0.49
N SER A 63 0.85 13.61 1.24
CA SER A 63 0.75 15.00 1.67
C SER A 63 0.74 15.96 0.47
N ILE A 64 1.66 15.78 -0.49
CA ILE A 64 1.70 16.57 -1.73
C ILE A 64 0.36 16.45 -2.48
N HIS A 65 -0.15 15.22 -2.60
CA HIS A 65 -1.39 14.97 -3.33
C HIS A 65 -2.60 15.66 -2.70
N ILE A 66 -2.82 15.51 -1.39
CA ILE A 66 -3.98 16.11 -0.71
C ILE A 66 -3.87 17.64 -0.66
N THR A 67 -2.67 18.20 -0.48
CA THR A 67 -2.47 19.66 -0.51
C THR A 67 -2.79 20.23 -1.88
N LEU A 68 -2.32 19.60 -2.97
CA LEU A 68 -2.65 20.02 -4.33
C LEU A 68 -4.15 19.85 -4.64
N ALA A 69 -4.78 18.76 -4.17
CA ALA A 69 -6.22 18.57 -4.31
C ALA A 69 -7.00 19.71 -3.62
N ALA A 70 -6.57 20.12 -2.42
CA ALA A 70 -7.19 21.22 -1.70
C ALA A 70 -7.00 22.57 -2.42
N VAL A 71 -5.77 22.92 -2.80
CA VAL A 71 -5.46 24.17 -3.51
C VAL A 71 -6.23 24.27 -4.81
N THR A 72 -6.20 23.22 -5.64
CA THR A 72 -6.91 23.22 -6.93
C THR A 72 -8.43 23.22 -6.78
N THR A 73 -8.97 22.80 -5.62
CA THR A 73 -10.42 22.90 -5.33
C THR A 73 -10.79 24.31 -4.93
N VAL A 74 -9.98 24.98 -4.10
CA VAL A 74 -10.19 26.38 -3.68
C VAL A 74 -10.12 27.31 -4.88
N GLU A 75 -9.08 27.19 -5.71
CA GLU A 75 -8.96 27.97 -6.95
C GLU A 75 -10.21 27.81 -7.83
N TRP A 76 -10.68 26.57 -8.00
CA TRP A 76 -11.89 26.30 -8.79
C TRP A 76 -13.16 26.89 -8.20
N ALA A 77 -13.31 26.84 -6.87
CA ALA A 77 -14.45 27.44 -6.17
C ALA A 77 -14.45 28.96 -6.31
N GLU A 78 -13.28 29.60 -6.19
CA GLU A 78 -13.12 31.04 -6.42
C GLU A 78 -13.49 31.42 -7.85
N TYR A 79 -13.08 30.65 -8.87
CA TYR A 79 -13.47 30.90 -10.26
C TYR A 79 -14.98 30.75 -10.47
N ALA A 80 -15.59 29.72 -9.90
CA ALA A 80 -17.03 29.46 -10.03
C ALA A 80 -17.86 30.60 -9.41
N VAL A 81 -17.39 31.19 -8.31
CA VAL A 81 -18.09 32.27 -7.58
C VAL A 81 -17.81 33.65 -8.19
N SER A 82 -16.55 33.94 -8.55
CA SER A 82 -16.13 35.28 -8.99
C SER A 82 -16.40 35.61 -10.46
N ARG A 83 -16.74 34.61 -11.31
CA ARG A 83 -16.86 34.73 -12.78
C ARG A 83 -15.64 35.35 -13.48
N PHE A 84 -14.50 35.47 -12.80
CA PHE A 84 -13.29 36.03 -13.37
C PHE A 84 -12.60 34.93 -14.19
N VAL A 85 -12.50 35.14 -15.51
CA VAL A 85 -11.79 34.21 -16.43
C VAL A 85 -10.30 34.50 -16.31
N PRO A 86 -9.46 33.61 -15.75
CA PRO A 86 -8.02 33.81 -15.76
C PRO A 86 -7.51 33.59 -17.18
N ASN A 87 -6.44 34.31 -17.55
CA ASN A 87 -5.69 34.05 -18.78
C ASN A 87 -5.30 32.56 -18.84
N SER A 88 -5.86 31.87 -19.83
CA SER A 88 -5.81 30.42 -20.08
C SER A 88 -4.45 29.94 -20.60
N SER A 89 -3.36 30.47 -20.07
CA SER A 89 -1.99 30.18 -20.53
C SER A 89 -1.11 29.45 -19.50
N LYS A 90 -1.65 29.11 -18.32
CA LYS A 90 -0.91 28.32 -17.33
C LYS A 90 -1.06 26.82 -17.64
N LEU A 91 0.06 26.14 -17.89
CA LEU A 91 0.09 24.68 -18.00
C LEU A 91 -0.62 24.03 -16.80
N PRO A 92 -1.33 22.90 -16.98
CA PRO A 92 -1.99 22.16 -15.90
C PRO A 92 -0.99 21.37 -15.02
N TRP A 93 0.04 22.06 -14.53
CA TRP A 93 1.15 21.47 -13.78
C TRP A 93 0.70 20.74 -12.51
N SER A 94 -0.32 21.26 -11.82
CA SER A 94 -0.85 20.67 -10.59
C SER A 94 -1.46 19.28 -10.85
N ALA A 95 -2.20 19.14 -11.94
CA ALA A 95 -2.79 17.86 -12.34
C ALA A 95 -1.72 16.84 -12.76
N THR A 96 -0.67 17.29 -13.47
CA THR A 96 0.49 16.46 -13.83
C THR A 96 1.23 15.96 -12.58
N VAL A 97 1.48 16.84 -11.61
CA VAL A 97 2.14 16.48 -10.34
C VAL A 97 1.28 15.50 -9.55
N MET A 98 -0.02 15.76 -9.37
CA MET A 98 -0.92 14.85 -8.67
C MET A 98 -0.93 13.46 -9.29
N CYS A 99 -1.04 13.35 -10.61
CA CYS A 99 -1.04 12.06 -11.29
C CYS A 99 0.31 11.34 -11.16
N THR A 100 1.42 12.06 -11.30
CA THR A 100 2.77 11.51 -11.12
C THR A 100 2.98 10.98 -9.70
N VAL A 101 2.54 11.73 -8.70
CA VAL A 101 2.63 11.36 -7.29
C VAL A 101 1.81 10.10 -6.99
N THR A 102 0.60 9.99 -7.56
CA THR A 102 -0.23 8.78 -7.44
C THR A 102 0.44 7.57 -8.07
N ASN A 103 0.90 7.66 -9.32
CA ASN A 103 1.53 6.53 -9.99
C ASN A 103 2.84 6.10 -9.31
N THR A 104 3.63 7.08 -8.85
CA THR A 104 4.86 6.80 -8.11
C THR A 104 4.55 6.07 -6.80
N SER A 105 3.50 6.47 -6.09
CA SER A 105 3.06 5.80 -4.85
C SER A 105 2.61 4.36 -5.11
N VAL A 106 1.88 4.12 -6.20
CA VAL A 106 1.50 2.77 -6.66
C VAL A 106 2.74 1.93 -6.95
N LEU A 107 3.69 2.44 -7.74
CA LEU A 107 4.92 1.72 -8.10
C LEU A 107 5.78 1.38 -6.87
N ILE A 108 5.88 2.30 -5.91
CA ILE A 108 6.57 2.05 -4.63
C ILE A 108 5.88 0.91 -3.86
N THR A 109 4.55 0.96 -3.78
CA THR A 109 3.75 -0.04 -3.05
C THR A 109 3.86 -1.41 -3.71
N ASP A 110 3.74 -1.49 -5.04
CA ASP A 110 3.88 -2.73 -5.81
C ASP A 110 5.31 -3.30 -5.70
N GLY A 111 6.32 -2.44 -5.79
CA GLY A 111 7.73 -2.84 -5.62
C GLY A 111 7.97 -3.47 -4.24
N PHE A 112 7.37 -2.90 -3.20
CA PHE A 112 7.42 -3.46 -1.85
C PHE A 112 6.70 -4.82 -1.73
N LEU A 113 5.53 -4.97 -2.36
CA LEU A 113 4.82 -6.25 -2.42
C LEU A 113 5.64 -7.33 -3.13
N ILE A 114 6.28 -6.98 -4.25
CA ILE A 114 7.18 -7.88 -4.99
C ILE A 114 8.38 -8.28 -4.13
N TYR A 115 9.01 -7.32 -3.44
CA TYR A 115 10.11 -7.58 -2.51
C TYR A 115 9.70 -8.55 -1.40
N ARG A 116 8.54 -8.34 -0.77
CA ARG A 116 8.02 -9.26 0.26
C ARG A 116 7.70 -10.64 -0.31
N CYS A 117 7.10 -10.70 -1.49
CA CYS A 117 6.84 -11.96 -2.19
C CYS A 117 8.14 -12.73 -2.44
N TRP A 118 9.22 -12.04 -2.82
CA TRP A 118 10.54 -12.64 -3.03
C TRP A 118 11.14 -13.22 -1.73
N LEU A 119 11.07 -12.48 -0.62
CA LEU A 119 11.51 -12.96 0.68
C LEU A 119 10.75 -14.22 1.13
N ILE A 120 9.42 -14.20 1.03
CA ILE A 120 8.55 -15.32 1.45
C ILE A 120 8.74 -16.55 0.55
N CYS A 121 9.01 -16.35 -0.74
CA CYS A 121 9.23 -17.44 -1.68
C CYS A 121 10.63 -18.08 -1.61
N ALA A 122 11.34 -17.95 -0.48
CA ALA A 122 12.71 -18.43 -0.28
C ALA A 122 13.69 -17.93 -1.36
N LYS A 123 13.54 -16.65 -1.74
CA LYS A 123 14.36 -15.96 -2.75
C LYS A 123 14.35 -16.58 -4.16
N SER A 124 13.35 -17.40 -4.49
CA SER A 124 13.25 -18.01 -5.83
C SER A 124 13.00 -16.94 -6.92
N LEU A 125 13.94 -16.75 -7.84
CA LEU A 125 13.84 -15.75 -8.91
C LEU A 125 12.65 -15.98 -9.86
N ARG A 126 12.25 -17.24 -10.06
CA ARG A 126 11.12 -17.59 -10.95
C ARG A 126 9.77 -17.02 -10.48
N SER A 127 9.61 -16.78 -9.18
CA SER A 127 8.37 -16.23 -8.62
C SER A 127 8.25 -14.72 -8.76
N ILE A 128 9.38 -14.01 -8.91
CA ILE A 128 9.48 -12.55 -9.02
C ILE A 128 9.51 -12.10 -10.47
N LEU A 129 10.00 -12.93 -11.40
CA LEU A 129 10.15 -12.56 -12.81
C LEU A 129 8.83 -12.04 -13.42
N PHE A 130 7.73 -12.77 -13.20
CA PHE A 130 6.43 -12.40 -13.74
C PHE A 130 5.93 -11.02 -13.25
N PRO A 131 5.77 -10.75 -11.94
CA PRO A 131 5.29 -9.45 -11.49
C PRO A 131 6.30 -8.32 -11.76
N SER A 132 7.60 -8.61 -11.85
CA SER A 132 8.62 -7.59 -12.19
C SER A 132 8.47 -7.07 -13.63
N VAL A 133 8.14 -7.94 -14.58
CA VAL A 133 7.90 -7.52 -15.97
C VAL A 133 6.71 -6.55 -16.05
N PHE A 134 5.61 -6.87 -15.37
CA PHE A 134 4.45 -5.98 -15.30
C PHE A 134 4.77 -4.67 -14.57
N TRP A 135 5.55 -4.72 -13.49
CA TRP A 135 5.99 -3.53 -12.76
C TRP A 135 6.86 -2.60 -13.62
N VAL A 136 7.82 -3.15 -14.39
CA VAL A 136 8.63 -2.38 -15.35
C VAL A 136 7.74 -1.78 -16.45
N GLY A 137 6.76 -2.54 -16.93
CA GLY A 137 5.75 -2.03 -17.85
C GLY A 137 5.00 -0.82 -17.27
N GLY A 138 4.58 -0.89 -16.01
CA GLY A 138 3.95 0.23 -15.30
C GLY A 138 4.87 1.44 -15.14
N LEU A 139 6.16 1.22 -14.88
CA LEU A 139 7.17 2.29 -14.84
C LEU A 139 7.29 3.00 -16.19
N VAL A 140 7.40 2.25 -17.29
CA VAL A 140 7.44 2.79 -18.65
C VAL A 140 6.16 3.58 -18.96
N CYS A 141 4.99 3.07 -18.58
CA CYS A 141 3.72 3.78 -18.74
C CYS A 141 3.73 5.12 -17.98
N THR A 142 4.26 5.14 -16.75
CA THR A 142 4.35 6.37 -15.95
C THR A 142 5.26 7.42 -16.63
N ILE A 143 6.41 6.99 -17.17
CA ILE A 143 7.33 7.88 -17.89
C ILE A 143 6.67 8.44 -19.16
N LEU A 144 6.02 7.59 -19.95
CA LEU A 144 5.31 7.99 -21.17
C LEU A 144 4.18 8.97 -20.87
N GLN A 145 3.44 8.75 -19.80
CA GLN A 145 2.38 9.65 -19.36
C GLN A 145 2.94 11.03 -19.00
N ILE A 146 4.02 11.10 -18.20
CA ILE A 146 4.67 12.37 -17.85
C ILE A 146 5.14 13.09 -19.11
N TYR A 147 5.81 12.37 -20.02
CA TYR A 147 6.28 12.91 -21.28
C TYR A 147 5.14 13.53 -22.10
N TRP A 148 4.01 12.83 -22.26
CA TRP A 148 2.84 13.36 -22.96
C TRP A 148 2.22 14.56 -22.25
N GLN A 149 2.07 14.51 -20.93
CA GLN A 149 1.48 15.61 -20.16
C GLN A 149 2.35 16.87 -20.14
N VAL A 150 3.67 16.73 -20.21
CA VAL A 150 4.60 17.88 -20.19
C VAL A 150 4.82 18.45 -21.59
N VAL A 151 5.06 17.60 -22.58
CA VAL A 151 5.47 18.00 -23.94
C VAL A 151 4.28 18.30 -24.86
N LYS A 152 3.13 17.64 -24.66
CA LYS A 152 1.91 17.83 -25.47
C LYS A 152 0.80 18.59 -24.73
N SER A 153 1.16 19.31 -23.67
CA SER A 153 0.25 20.09 -22.81
C SER A 153 -0.55 21.17 -23.55
N ALA A 154 -0.14 21.59 -24.74
CA ALA A 154 -0.87 22.55 -25.58
C ALA A 154 -2.12 21.98 -26.28
N ASP A 155 -2.20 20.66 -26.49
CA ASP A 155 -3.31 20.01 -27.22
C ASP A 155 -4.26 19.20 -26.31
N ILE A 156 -3.92 18.98 -25.03
CA ILE A 156 -4.62 18.05 -24.13
C ILE A 156 -5.09 18.78 -22.87
N ALA A 157 -6.36 19.22 -22.87
CA ALA A 157 -6.96 20.06 -21.82
C ALA A 157 -7.37 19.32 -20.52
N GLY A 158 -6.84 18.12 -20.21
CA GLY A 158 -7.18 17.44 -18.95
C GLY A 158 -6.50 16.09 -18.72
N VAL A 159 -6.14 15.85 -17.46
CA VAL A 159 -5.45 14.63 -16.98
C VAL A 159 -6.41 13.44 -16.76
N TRP A 160 -7.71 13.72 -16.63
CA TRP A 160 -8.75 12.75 -16.24
C TRP A 160 -9.87 12.66 -17.28
N VAL A 161 -9.50 12.54 -18.56
CA VAL A 161 -10.45 12.46 -19.68
C VAL A 161 -10.69 11.00 -20.05
N PRO A 162 -11.93 10.52 -20.20
CA PRO A 162 -12.23 9.13 -20.56
C PRO A 162 -11.53 8.69 -21.86
N VAL A 163 -11.25 7.38 -21.97
CA VAL A 163 -10.40 6.73 -23.00
C VAL A 163 -10.93 6.87 -24.44
N ASN A 164 -12.03 7.60 -24.66
CA ASN A 164 -12.62 7.82 -25.99
C ASN A 164 -11.84 8.80 -26.88
N ILE A 165 -10.51 8.88 -26.71
CA ILE A 165 -9.59 9.56 -27.61
C ILE A 165 -8.60 8.54 -28.15
N THR A 166 -8.56 8.41 -29.47
CA THR A 166 -7.66 7.54 -30.23
C THR A 166 -6.18 7.76 -29.91
N ILE A 167 -5.82 8.91 -29.33
CA ILE A 167 -4.50 9.26 -28.80
C ILE A 167 -4.70 10.18 -27.58
N GLY A 168 -4.34 9.74 -26.37
CA GLY A 168 -4.35 10.59 -25.17
C GLY A 168 -3.87 9.90 -23.88
N PRO A 169 -3.74 10.61 -22.74
CA PRO A 169 -3.14 10.09 -21.50
C PRO A 169 -3.80 8.80 -20.99
N GLY A 170 -5.10 8.61 -21.26
CA GLY A 170 -5.87 7.43 -20.88
C GLY A 170 -5.41 6.13 -21.55
N THR A 171 -4.81 6.18 -22.74
CA THR A 171 -4.32 4.96 -23.43
C THR A 171 -3.11 4.35 -22.73
N VAL A 172 -2.29 5.17 -22.07
CA VAL A 172 -1.11 4.74 -21.30
C VAL A 172 -1.48 4.41 -19.85
N LEU A 173 -2.51 5.06 -19.30
CA LEU A 173 -3.00 4.80 -17.96
C LEU A 173 -3.73 3.46 -17.83
N THR A 174 -4.38 3.01 -18.89
CA THR A 174 -5.08 1.72 -18.94
C THR A 174 -4.15 0.53 -18.66
N PRO A 175 -3.04 0.32 -19.43
CA PRO A 175 -2.12 -0.77 -19.15
C PRO A 175 -1.41 -0.61 -17.81
N PHE A 176 -1.19 0.63 -17.33
CA PHE A 176 -0.67 0.88 -15.99
C PHE A 176 -1.58 0.30 -14.90
N TRP A 177 -2.86 0.70 -14.87
CA TRP A 177 -3.81 0.22 -13.88
C TRP A 177 -4.08 -1.28 -13.99
N ALA A 178 -4.14 -1.82 -15.21
CA ALA A 178 -4.25 -3.26 -15.43
C ALA A 178 -3.02 -4.01 -14.88
N SER A 179 -1.82 -3.49 -15.10
CA SER A 179 -0.58 -4.12 -14.64
C SER A 179 -0.49 -4.19 -13.12
N THR A 180 -0.86 -3.12 -12.41
CA THR A 180 -0.84 -3.12 -10.94
C THR A 180 -1.87 -4.07 -10.35
N ILE A 181 -3.07 -4.16 -10.94
CA ILE A 181 -4.09 -5.13 -10.52
C ILE A 181 -3.55 -6.57 -10.67
N VAL A 182 -2.95 -6.89 -11.82
CA VAL A 182 -2.36 -8.21 -12.10
C VAL A 182 -1.23 -8.52 -11.11
N VAL A 183 -0.32 -7.56 -10.86
CA VAL A 183 0.78 -7.70 -9.90
C VAL A 183 0.23 -7.96 -8.50
N ASN A 184 -0.77 -7.20 -8.05
CA ASN A 184 -1.33 -7.34 -6.71
C ASN A 184 -2.04 -8.69 -6.52
N ILE A 185 -2.87 -9.10 -7.49
CA ILE A 185 -3.54 -10.42 -7.46
C ILE A 185 -2.50 -11.54 -7.45
N TYR A 186 -1.52 -11.49 -8.35
CA TYR A 186 -0.50 -12.53 -8.47
C TYR A 186 0.34 -12.65 -7.20
N THR A 187 0.87 -11.53 -6.69
CA THR A 187 1.72 -11.51 -5.50
C THR A 187 0.95 -11.97 -4.27
N THR A 188 -0.26 -11.47 -4.05
CA THR A 188 -1.12 -11.88 -2.93
C THR A 188 -1.45 -13.37 -3.00
N ALA A 189 -1.90 -13.88 -4.16
CA ALA A 189 -2.20 -15.29 -4.34
C ALA A 189 -0.97 -16.19 -4.14
N ARG A 190 0.20 -15.77 -4.63
CA ARG A 190 1.46 -16.50 -4.45
C ARG A 190 1.88 -16.55 -2.99
N ILE A 191 1.80 -15.44 -2.27
CA ILE A 191 2.15 -15.37 -0.85
C ILE A 191 1.23 -16.30 -0.05
N VAL A 192 -0.09 -16.20 -0.25
CA VAL A 192 -1.08 -17.06 0.42
C VAL A 192 -0.82 -18.54 0.11
N TYR A 193 -0.62 -18.89 -1.16
CA TYR A 193 -0.34 -20.27 -1.57
C TYR A 193 0.93 -20.83 -0.92
N ARG A 194 2.01 -20.04 -0.85
CA ARG A 194 3.27 -20.45 -0.23
C ARG A 194 3.09 -20.69 1.27
N ILE A 195 2.38 -19.80 1.96
CA ILE A 195 2.09 -19.94 3.38
C ILE A 195 1.24 -21.18 3.62
N TRP A 196 0.18 -21.38 2.84
CA TRP A 196 -0.67 -22.57 2.94
C TRP A 196 0.10 -23.87 2.69
N LYS A 197 1.02 -23.89 1.72
CA LYS A 197 1.89 -25.03 1.48
C LYS A 197 2.84 -25.29 2.66
N ALA A 198 3.42 -24.24 3.25
CA ALA A 198 4.28 -24.36 4.43
C ALA A 198 3.51 -24.93 5.63
N VAL A 199 2.30 -24.41 5.88
CA VAL A 199 1.37 -24.91 6.91
C VAL A 199 1.06 -26.38 6.71
N LYS A 200 0.73 -26.79 5.48
CA LYS A 200 0.38 -28.19 5.18
C LYS A 200 1.54 -29.16 5.47
N ILE A 201 2.78 -28.74 5.22
CA ILE A 201 3.98 -29.54 5.50
C ILE A 201 4.21 -29.62 7.02
N GLN A 202 4.08 -28.50 7.75
CA GLN A 202 4.29 -28.46 9.21
C GLN A 202 3.16 -29.12 10.02
N ARG A 203 1.93 -29.17 9.48
CA ARG A 203 0.80 -29.87 10.11
C ARG A 203 1.07 -31.35 10.35
N ASN A 204 1.93 -31.98 9.55
CA ASN A 204 2.38 -33.36 9.74
C ASN A 204 3.42 -33.53 10.86
N VAL A 205 4.01 -32.45 11.39
CA VAL A 205 5.14 -32.50 12.33
C VAL A 205 4.82 -31.92 13.73
N ARG A 206 3.59 -31.38 13.93
CA ARG A 206 3.02 -30.92 15.22
C ARG A 206 3.56 -29.56 15.71
N SER A 207 2.61 -28.69 16.10
CA SER A 207 2.72 -27.35 16.73
C SER A 207 2.98 -26.13 15.83
N SER A 208 2.18 -25.06 16.07
CA SER A 208 2.13 -23.73 15.43
C SER A 208 1.72 -23.62 13.94
N THR A 209 0.53 -24.14 13.56
CA THR A 209 -0.07 -23.84 12.23
C THR A 209 -1.09 -22.70 12.24
N ARG A 210 -1.52 -22.25 13.42
CA ARG A 210 -2.58 -21.22 13.55
C ARG A 210 -2.09 -19.84 13.10
N ASP A 211 -0.81 -19.57 13.30
CA ASP A 211 -0.28 -18.21 13.13
C ASP A 211 0.06 -17.90 11.67
N LEU A 212 0.54 -18.91 10.92
CA LEU A 212 0.73 -18.81 9.48
C LEU A 212 -0.60 -18.63 8.73
N ASP A 213 -1.65 -19.35 9.14
CA ASP A 213 -3.00 -19.17 8.58
C ASP A 213 -3.55 -17.76 8.89
N PHE A 214 -3.26 -17.20 10.08
CA PHE A 214 -3.61 -15.82 10.43
C PHE A 214 -2.92 -14.80 9.51
N ILE A 215 -1.61 -14.94 9.27
CA ILE A 215 -0.85 -14.06 8.36
C ILE A 215 -1.38 -14.13 6.93
N ALA A 216 -1.66 -15.34 6.43
CA ALA A 216 -2.21 -15.52 5.09
C ALA A 216 -3.55 -14.81 4.92
N ARG A 217 -4.46 -14.97 5.89
CA ARG A 217 -5.76 -14.26 5.91
C ARG A 217 -5.58 -12.76 5.96
N VAL A 218 -4.67 -12.30 6.81
CA VAL A 218 -4.35 -10.90 6.97
C VAL A 218 -3.83 -10.25 5.68
N LEU A 219 -2.92 -10.92 4.98
CA LEU A 219 -2.34 -10.42 3.74
C LEU A 219 -3.38 -10.42 2.62
N PHE A 220 -4.24 -11.43 2.62
CA PHE A 220 -5.39 -11.49 1.74
C PHE A 220 -6.35 -10.33 1.98
N ASP A 221 -6.72 -10.05 3.24
CA ASP A 221 -7.61 -8.93 3.59
C ASP A 221 -7.03 -7.58 3.13
N SER A 222 -5.73 -7.36 3.34
CA SER A 222 -5.08 -6.12 2.87
C SER A 222 -5.01 -6.05 1.34
N GLY A 223 -4.68 -7.15 0.66
CA GLY A 223 -4.73 -7.24 -0.80
C GLY A 223 -6.15 -6.99 -1.36
N MET A 224 -7.19 -7.42 -0.66
CA MET A 224 -8.58 -7.13 -1.03
C MET A 224 -8.90 -5.64 -0.94
N VAL A 225 -8.48 -4.95 0.12
CA VAL A 225 -8.70 -3.49 0.25
C VAL A 225 -8.06 -2.73 -0.92
N TYR A 226 -6.87 -3.15 -1.36
CA TYR A 226 -6.21 -2.63 -2.56
C TYR A 226 -7.10 -2.76 -3.80
N LEU A 227 -7.60 -3.99 -4.04
CA LEU A 227 -8.39 -4.32 -5.22
C LEU A 227 -9.78 -3.66 -5.21
N ILE A 228 -10.39 -3.52 -4.02
CA ILE A 228 -11.70 -2.87 -3.85
C ILE A 228 -11.68 -1.42 -4.32
N VAL A 229 -10.54 -0.72 -4.24
CA VAL A 229 -10.44 0.67 -4.71
C VAL A 229 -9.88 0.77 -6.12
N THR A 230 -8.89 -0.06 -6.46
CA THR A 230 -8.24 0.01 -7.78
C THR A 230 -9.09 -0.55 -8.92
N ILE A 231 -9.91 -1.59 -8.69
CA ILE A 231 -10.78 -2.16 -9.72
C ILE A 231 -11.89 -1.16 -10.12
N PRO A 232 -12.66 -0.56 -9.19
CA PRO A 232 -13.62 0.49 -9.56
C PRO A 232 -12.93 1.69 -10.22
N HIS A 233 -11.75 2.08 -9.74
CA HIS A 233 -10.97 3.13 -10.37
C HIS A 233 -10.59 2.78 -11.81
N PHE A 234 -10.32 1.52 -12.13
CA PHE A 234 -10.08 1.06 -13.50
C PHE A 234 -11.37 1.04 -14.35
N ILE A 235 -12.47 0.52 -13.80
CA ILE A 235 -13.76 0.37 -14.51
C ILE A 235 -14.34 1.73 -14.92
N VAL A 236 -14.22 2.74 -14.04
CA VAL A 236 -14.82 4.05 -14.29
C VAL A 236 -14.24 4.76 -15.52
N TRP A 237 -13.01 4.44 -15.95
CA TRP A 237 -12.42 4.97 -17.19
C TRP A 237 -13.15 4.53 -18.46
N TRP A 238 -13.86 3.42 -18.39
CA TRP A 238 -14.64 2.84 -19.50
C TRP A 238 -16.12 3.19 -19.42
N THR A 239 -16.56 3.87 -18.35
CA THR A 239 -17.96 4.18 -18.14
C THR A 239 -18.30 5.58 -18.70
N PRO A 240 -19.20 5.68 -19.70
CA PRO A 240 -19.64 6.98 -20.20
C PRO A 240 -20.25 7.84 -19.08
N ASN A 241 -20.10 9.17 -19.20
CA ASN A 241 -20.70 10.16 -18.29
C ASN A 241 -20.32 10.02 -16.79
N SER A 242 -19.21 9.34 -16.47
CA SER A 242 -18.78 9.08 -15.09
C SER A 242 -17.63 9.98 -14.62
N SER A 243 -17.57 11.23 -15.09
CA SER A 243 -16.49 12.18 -14.77
C SER A 243 -16.33 12.38 -13.25
N ALA A 244 -17.42 12.57 -12.53
CA ALA A 244 -17.42 12.72 -11.07
C ALA A 244 -16.77 11.51 -10.37
N ALA A 245 -17.13 10.29 -10.79
CA ALA A 245 -16.60 9.06 -10.22
C ALA A 245 -15.12 8.88 -10.53
N ILE A 246 -14.63 9.27 -11.71
CA ILE A 246 -13.19 9.28 -12.04
C ILE A 246 -12.43 10.18 -11.07
N LEU A 247 -12.95 11.38 -10.79
CA LEU A 247 -12.31 12.34 -9.89
C LEU A 247 -12.26 11.80 -8.45
N VAL A 248 -13.40 11.34 -7.95
CA VAL A 248 -13.55 10.79 -6.59
C VAL A 248 -12.63 9.59 -6.40
N LEU A 249 -12.69 8.60 -7.29
CA LEU A 249 -11.87 7.40 -7.19
C LEU A 249 -10.38 7.75 -7.35
N GLY A 250 -10.03 8.68 -8.24
CA GLY A 250 -8.65 9.13 -8.43
C GLY A 250 -8.03 9.73 -7.17
N TRP A 251 -8.81 10.51 -6.41
CA TRP A 251 -8.31 11.18 -5.21
C TRP A 251 -8.28 10.29 -3.97
N ILE A 252 -9.22 9.34 -3.86
CA ILE A 252 -9.28 8.38 -2.74
C ILE A 252 -8.26 7.26 -2.92
N ASN A 253 -7.87 6.92 -4.15
CA ASN A 253 -7.01 5.77 -4.40
C ASN A 253 -5.69 5.86 -3.64
N LEU A 254 -4.96 6.97 -3.77
CA LEU A 254 -3.66 7.15 -3.11
C LEU A 254 -3.70 6.90 -1.59
N PRO A 255 -4.54 7.58 -0.79
CA PRO A 255 -4.56 7.37 0.65
C PRO A 255 -4.99 5.94 1.04
N VAL A 256 -5.88 5.29 0.28
CA VAL A 256 -6.26 3.88 0.55
C VAL A 256 -5.11 2.92 0.24
N LEU A 257 -4.37 3.13 -0.85
CA LEU A 257 -3.17 2.35 -1.18
C LEU A 257 -2.12 2.47 -0.06
N CYS A 258 -1.89 3.69 0.42
CA CYS A 258 -0.94 3.94 1.50
C CYS A 258 -1.41 3.32 2.83
N SER A 259 -2.72 3.34 3.11
CA SER A 259 -3.32 2.66 4.26
C SER A 259 -3.12 1.15 4.18
N THR A 260 -3.29 0.58 2.99
CA THR A 260 -3.09 -0.85 2.74
C THR A 260 -1.64 -1.26 3.01
N PHE A 261 -0.68 -0.49 2.52
CA PHE A 261 0.73 -0.67 2.86
C PHE A 261 0.97 -0.66 4.38
N ASN A 262 0.42 0.33 5.10
CA ASN A 262 0.56 0.44 6.55
C ASN A 262 -0.01 -0.79 7.27
N LEU A 263 -1.21 -1.28 6.88
CA LEU A 263 -1.83 -2.46 7.46
C LEU A 263 -0.96 -3.72 7.27
N ILE A 264 -0.37 -3.87 6.08
CA ILE A 264 0.54 -4.98 5.78
C ILE A 264 1.79 -4.92 6.68
N VAL A 265 2.34 -3.72 6.92
CA VAL A 265 3.48 -3.55 7.83
C VAL A 265 3.09 -3.87 9.27
N ILE A 266 2.06 -3.22 9.81
CA ILE A 266 1.57 -3.38 11.20
C ILE A 266 1.37 -4.85 11.55
N ARG A 267 0.69 -5.59 10.67
CA ARG A 267 0.35 -6.98 10.97
C ARG A 267 1.57 -7.89 10.88
N THR A 268 2.50 -7.63 9.95
CA THR A 268 3.77 -8.37 9.94
C THR A 268 4.65 -8.06 11.15
N SER A 269 4.59 -6.86 11.72
CA SER A 269 5.30 -6.54 12.97
C SER A 269 4.64 -7.19 14.18
N GLN A 270 3.31 -7.18 14.26
CA GLN A 270 2.54 -7.85 15.32
C GLN A 270 2.86 -9.34 15.38
N TYR A 271 2.86 -10.01 14.24
CA TYR A 271 3.20 -11.43 14.17
C TYR A 271 4.63 -11.72 14.68
N ARG A 272 5.61 -10.89 14.28
CA ARG A 272 6.98 -11.04 14.77
C ARG A 272 7.06 -10.89 16.30
N ALA A 273 6.31 -9.95 16.86
CA ALA A 273 6.27 -9.71 18.30
C ALA A 273 5.64 -10.89 19.07
N GLU A 274 4.56 -11.47 18.55
CA GLU A 274 3.91 -12.65 19.13
C GLU A 274 4.84 -13.87 19.11
N GLY A 275 5.52 -14.10 17.98
CA GLY A 275 6.50 -15.19 17.87
C GLY A 275 7.65 -15.03 18.87
N ASP A 276 8.23 -13.83 19.01
CA ASP A 276 9.32 -13.57 19.96
C ASP A 276 8.85 -13.82 21.41
N GLN A 277 7.60 -13.50 21.78
CA GLN A 277 7.03 -13.78 23.10
C GLN A 277 6.86 -15.27 23.39
N GLU A 278 6.40 -16.06 22.42
CA GLU A 278 6.23 -17.51 22.58
C GLU A 278 7.58 -18.19 22.85
N TRP A 279 8.61 -17.83 22.06
CA TRP A 279 9.99 -18.32 22.29
C TRP A 279 10.55 -17.96 23.66
N HIS A 280 10.31 -16.72 24.13
CA HIS A 280 10.74 -16.30 25.46
C HIS A 280 10.03 -17.10 26.57
N THR A 281 8.73 -17.31 26.44
CA THR A 281 7.92 -18.04 27.43
C THR A 281 8.30 -19.53 27.48
N GLU A 282 8.52 -20.17 26.32
CA GLU A 282 8.97 -21.56 26.24
C GLU A 282 10.40 -21.73 26.78
N GLY A 283 11.28 -20.78 26.49
CA GLY A 283 12.65 -20.75 27.04
C GLY A 283 12.67 -20.60 28.56
N GLU A 284 11.83 -19.74 29.13
CA GLU A 284 11.69 -19.59 30.59
C GLU A 284 11.09 -20.83 31.25
N SER A 285 10.09 -21.46 30.62
CA SER A 285 9.49 -22.71 31.09
C SER A 285 10.52 -23.85 31.11
N ASN A 286 11.26 -24.06 30.00
CA ASN A 286 12.32 -25.05 29.92
C ASN A 286 13.44 -24.81 30.94
N ARG A 287 13.77 -23.54 31.20
CA ARG A 287 14.77 -23.19 32.22
C ARG A 287 14.28 -23.51 33.63
N ARG A 288 13.05 -23.16 34.00
CA ARG A 288 12.45 -23.52 35.29
C ARG A 288 12.39 -25.04 35.49
N PHE A 289 11.95 -25.77 34.48
CA PHE A 289 11.89 -27.23 34.53
C PHE A 289 13.28 -27.86 34.76
N ARG A 290 14.32 -27.31 34.12
CA ARG A 290 15.70 -27.76 34.32
C ARG A 290 16.22 -27.43 35.72
N GLU A 291 15.86 -26.28 36.27
CA GLU A 291 16.21 -25.88 37.64
C GLU A 291 15.52 -26.81 38.67
N GLU A 292 14.24 -27.14 38.50
CA GLU A 292 13.50 -28.12 39.34
C GLU A 292 14.13 -29.52 39.29
N LEU A 293 14.48 -30.02 38.10
CA LEU A 293 15.17 -31.31 37.96
C LEU A 293 16.54 -31.30 38.68
N SER A 294 17.28 -30.20 38.60
CA SER A 294 18.58 -30.08 39.29
C SER A 294 18.43 -30.01 40.82
N GLY A 295 17.42 -29.31 41.33
CA GLY A 295 17.13 -29.24 42.76
C GLY A 295 16.62 -30.56 43.33
N THR A 296 15.87 -31.32 42.54
CA THR A 296 15.40 -32.66 42.93
C THR A 296 16.55 -33.66 42.97
N THR A 297 17.52 -33.56 42.05
CA THR A 297 18.70 -34.44 42.02
C THR A 297 19.61 -34.25 43.24
N ILE A 298 19.76 -33.02 43.75
CA ILE A 298 20.53 -32.74 44.97
C ILE A 298 19.81 -33.28 46.23
N SER A 299 18.47 -33.31 46.22
CA SER A 299 17.67 -33.81 47.35
C SER A 299 17.72 -35.34 47.49
N VAL A 300 17.83 -36.09 46.38
CA VAL A 300 17.87 -37.57 46.41
C VAL A 300 19.23 -38.10 46.88
N VAL A 301 20.33 -37.36 46.67
CA VAL A 301 21.67 -37.77 47.11
C VAL A 301 21.90 -37.55 48.61
N THR A 302 21.03 -36.81 49.30
CA THR A 302 21.21 -36.48 50.73
C THR A 302 20.43 -37.42 51.68
N ILE A 303 19.71 -38.41 51.16
CA ILE A 303 19.00 -39.44 51.97
C ILE A 303 19.70 -40.79 51.76
N SER A 304 20.97 -40.87 52.11
CA SER A 304 21.77 -42.09 52.12
C SER A 304 23.02 -41.84 52.96
N ASN A 305 22.84 -41.66 54.27
CA ASN A 305 23.83 -41.99 55.31
C ASN A 305 23.15 -41.98 56.68
#